data_AF-A0A1Q3BPW9-F1
#
_entry.id   AF-A0A1Q3BPW9-F1
#
_cell.length_a   1.000
_cell.length_b   1.000
_cell.length_c   1.000
_cell.angle_alpha   90.00
_cell.angle_beta   90.00
_cell.angle_gamma   90.00
#
_symmetry.space_group_name_H-M   'P 1'
#
loop_
_entity.id
_entity.type
_entity.pdbx_description
1 polymer ?
#
loop_
_entity_poly.entity_id
_entity_poly.type
_entity_poly.pdbx_seq_one_letter_code
_entity_poly.pdbx_strand_id
1 'polypeptide(L)'
;RRIGLLKKAKELNVLCDVETCVIIFGPQSEDGSVELVTYPVESHKVMDIINKFKGKGTDRKLPKNLSEFFYLRKKKVDDQIAKLRKANKEARFPSWDTRCDAFSFDQLNFLDATLKTKIQIAKNKVTMMKGEQLMGDDFKSGIPSCVPSTQFYLNKIATYMGVMLMTTTTTTSSNLYLLVIIWRHMMCNCLHIFRQLIL
;
A
#
# COMPACT_ATOMS: atom_id res chain seq x y z
N ARG A 1 7.39 30.20 3.69
CA ARG A 1 7.93 28.99 4.38
C ARG A 1 9.22 29.25 5.18
N ARG A 2 9.95 30.37 4.95
CA ARG A 2 11.18 30.74 5.67
C ARG A 2 11.05 30.77 7.20
N ILE A 3 10.09 31.55 7.71
CA ILE A 3 9.87 31.71 9.17
C ILE A 3 9.63 30.36 9.85
N GLY A 4 8.78 29.52 9.25
CA GLY A 4 8.49 28.18 9.78
C GLY A 4 9.74 27.28 9.85
N LEU A 5 10.61 27.34 8.84
CA LEU A 5 11.86 26.56 8.83
C LEU A 5 12.81 26.99 9.97
N LEU A 6 13.00 28.29 10.16
CA LEU A 6 13.84 28.82 11.24
C LEU A 6 13.26 28.50 12.62
N LYS A 7 11.94 28.58 12.78
CA LYS A 7 11.25 28.16 14.01
C LYS A 7 11.51 26.68 14.30
N LYS A 8 11.40 25.81 13.29
CA LYS A 8 11.67 24.38 13.44
C LYS A 8 13.14 24.07 13.73
N ALA A 9 14.08 24.81 13.15
CA ALA A 9 15.49 24.69 13.49
C ALA A 9 15.76 25.04 14.96
N LYS A 10 15.10 26.10 15.47
CA LYS A 10 15.15 26.47 16.89
C LYS A 10 14.53 25.41 17.80
N GLU A 11 13.35 24.92 17.46
CA GLU A 11 12.70 23.83 18.20
C GLU A 11 13.58 22.58 18.23
N LEU A 12 14.20 22.19 17.11
CA LEU A 12 15.10 21.04 17.03
C LEU A 12 16.32 21.23 17.93
N ASN A 13 16.96 22.40 17.89
CA ASN A 13 18.10 22.70 18.73
C ASN A 13 17.75 22.61 20.23
N VAL A 14 16.63 23.18 20.64
CA VAL A 14 16.21 23.23 22.06
C VAL A 14 15.69 21.88 22.55
N LEU A 15 14.82 21.21 21.79
CA LEU A 15 14.14 19.99 22.26
C LEU A 15 15.04 18.76 22.23
N CYS A 16 16.00 18.72 21.31
CA CYS A 16 16.89 17.58 21.15
C CYS A 16 18.32 17.85 21.61
N ASP A 17 18.62 19.07 22.08
CA ASP A 17 19.97 19.50 22.48
C ASP A 17 21.03 19.20 21.41
N VAL A 18 20.70 19.53 20.16
CA VAL A 18 21.59 19.30 19.00
C VAL A 18 22.01 20.61 18.37
N GLU A 19 23.32 20.76 18.10
CA GLU A 19 23.85 21.89 17.34
C GLU A 19 23.20 21.94 15.96
N THR A 20 22.42 22.98 15.70
CA THR A 20 21.63 23.13 14.47
C THR A 20 22.00 24.43 13.79
N CYS A 21 22.33 24.35 12.50
CA CYS A 21 22.61 25.51 11.66
C CYS A 21 21.75 25.46 10.40
N VAL A 22 21.13 26.57 10.04
CA VAL A 22 20.40 26.76 8.77
C VAL A 22 20.92 28.01 8.10
N ILE A 23 21.24 27.92 6.82
CA ILE A 23 21.70 29.03 5.98
C ILE A 23 20.77 29.09 4.77
N ILE A 24 20.06 30.20 4.61
CA ILE A 24 19.10 30.43 3.53
C ILE A 24 19.61 31.60 2.69
N PHE A 25 19.92 31.29 1.43
CA PHE A 25 20.16 32.30 0.41
C PHE A 25 18.82 32.67 -0.23
N GLY A 26 18.45 33.94 -0.14
CA GLY A 26 17.30 34.52 -0.81
C GLY A 26 17.56 34.78 -2.30
N PRO A 27 16.55 35.29 -3.02
CA PRO A 27 16.73 35.71 -4.40
C PRO A 27 17.77 36.83 -4.48
N GLN A 28 18.48 36.88 -5.61
CA GLN A 28 19.39 37.98 -5.91
C GLN A 28 18.56 39.22 -6.27
N SER A 29 18.86 40.35 -5.64
CA SER A 29 18.26 41.63 -5.98
C SER A 29 18.92 42.24 -7.21
N GLU A 30 18.29 43.28 -7.78
CA GLU A 30 18.77 43.96 -9.01
C GLU A 30 20.17 44.59 -8.84
N ASP A 31 20.58 44.88 -7.60
CA ASP A 31 21.91 45.36 -7.22
C ASP A 31 22.97 44.25 -7.12
N GLY A 32 22.59 42.99 -7.37
CA GLY A 32 23.45 41.83 -7.28
C GLY A 32 23.65 41.28 -5.87
N SER A 33 23.07 41.90 -4.83
CA SER A 33 23.18 41.41 -3.46
C SER A 33 22.26 40.20 -3.22
N VAL A 34 22.66 39.29 -2.31
CA VAL A 34 21.89 38.09 -1.95
C VAL A 34 21.46 38.20 -0.51
N GLU A 35 20.16 38.18 -0.28
CA GLU A 35 19.61 38.15 1.09
C GLU A 35 20.10 36.88 1.81
N LEU A 36 20.82 37.02 2.91
CA LEU A 36 21.31 35.90 3.70
C LEU A 36 20.57 35.84 5.03
N VAL A 37 19.91 34.72 5.30
CA VAL A 37 19.22 34.48 6.57
C VAL A 37 19.79 33.23 7.23
N THR A 38 20.26 33.36 8.46
CA THR A 38 20.84 32.25 9.21
C THR A 38 20.09 31.95 10.50
N TYR A 39 20.19 30.71 10.94
CA TYR A 39 19.98 30.31 12.32
C TYR A 39 21.21 29.50 12.76
N PRO A 40 21.86 29.83 13.90
CA PRO A 40 21.62 31.01 14.75
C PRO A 40 21.84 32.35 14.02
N VAL A 41 21.41 33.46 14.62
CA VAL A 41 21.60 34.80 14.04
C VAL A 41 23.05 35.24 14.23
N GLU A 42 23.70 34.77 15.29
CA GLU A 42 25.07 35.12 15.63
C GLU A 42 26.08 34.39 14.73
N SER A 43 26.78 35.17 13.89
CA SER A 43 27.73 34.67 12.89
C SER A 43 28.81 33.74 13.48
N HIS A 44 29.34 34.05 14.68
CA HIS A 44 30.34 33.19 15.33
C HIS A 44 29.82 31.78 15.62
N LYS A 45 28.58 31.64 16.12
CA LYS A 45 27.96 30.33 16.38
C LYS A 45 27.77 29.53 15.09
N VAL A 46 27.34 30.21 14.02
CA VAL A 46 27.22 29.59 12.69
C VAL A 46 28.57 29.07 12.23
N MET A 47 29.62 29.88 12.33
CA MET A 47 30.98 29.49 11.93
C MET A 47 31.54 28.35 12.79
N ASP A 48 31.29 28.35 14.09
CA ASP A 48 31.69 27.25 14.98
C ASP A 48 31.06 25.93 14.56
N ILE A 49 29.76 25.93 14.25
CA ILE A 49 29.05 24.73 13.77
C ILE A 49 29.59 24.29 12.40
N ILE A 50 29.86 25.22 11.48
CA ILE A 50 30.44 24.92 10.16
C ILE A 50 31.84 24.31 10.32
N ASN A 51 32.68 24.86 11.19
CA ASN A 51 34.04 24.38 11.40
C ASN A 51 34.02 22.99 12.05
N LYS A 52 33.16 22.77 13.05
CA LYS A 52 32.91 21.43 13.61
C LYS A 52 32.40 20.47 12.54
N PHE A 53 31.53 20.92 11.64
CA PHE A 53 31.03 20.12 10.52
C PHE A 53 32.17 19.76 9.55
N LYS A 54 33.05 20.69 9.18
CA LYS A 54 34.18 20.41 8.28
C LYS A 54 35.22 19.48 8.93
N GLY A 55 35.40 19.55 10.25
CA GLY A 55 36.40 18.77 10.98
C GLY A 55 36.16 17.27 11.07
N LYS A 56 34.91 16.75 10.99
CA LYS A 56 34.63 15.30 11.17
C LYS A 56 34.71 14.43 9.90
N GLY A 57 35.45 14.83 8.87
CA GLY A 57 35.72 14.01 7.67
C GLY A 57 34.51 13.66 6.77
N THR A 58 34.78 12.98 5.65
CA THR A 58 33.80 12.58 4.62
C THR A 58 33.07 11.27 4.90
N ASP A 59 33.35 10.57 6.01
CA ASP A 59 32.74 9.28 6.39
C ASP A 59 31.29 9.41 6.89
N ARG A 60 30.57 10.40 6.38
CA ARG A 60 29.16 10.62 6.70
C ARG A 60 28.34 10.01 5.58
N LYS A 61 27.30 9.29 5.97
CA LYS A 61 26.16 9.04 5.09
C LYS A 61 25.67 10.41 4.62
N LEU A 62 25.99 10.75 3.36
CA LEU A 62 25.51 11.94 2.68
C LEU A 62 24.00 12.09 2.98
N PRO A 63 23.49 13.32 3.20
CA PRO A 63 22.07 13.53 3.41
C PRO A 63 21.30 12.76 2.34
N LYS A 64 20.55 11.73 2.75
CA LYS A 64 19.66 11.02 1.84
C LYS A 64 18.76 12.07 1.24
N ASN A 65 18.83 12.23 -0.08
CA ASN A 65 17.94 13.13 -0.79
C ASN A 65 16.51 12.79 -0.35
N LEU A 66 15.75 13.77 0.16
CA LEU A 66 14.40 13.51 0.65
C LEU A 66 13.53 12.87 -0.44
N SER A 67 13.73 13.26 -1.70
CA SER A 67 13.05 12.66 -2.85
C SER A 67 13.39 11.18 -3.00
N GLU A 68 14.67 10.80 -2.81
CA GLU A 68 15.08 9.40 -2.82
C GLU A 68 14.46 8.62 -1.66
N PHE A 69 14.43 9.22 -0.46
CA PHE A 69 13.77 8.62 0.70
C PHE A 69 12.29 8.33 0.44
N PHE A 70 11.54 9.31 -0.08
CA PHE A 70 10.12 9.14 -0.40
C PHE A 70 9.93 8.15 -1.56
N TYR A 71 10.78 8.20 -2.58
CA TYR A 71 10.74 7.26 -3.70
C TYR A 71 10.93 5.81 -3.22
N LEU A 72 11.96 5.55 -2.41
CA LEU A 72 12.24 4.21 -1.89
C LEU A 72 11.08 3.69 -1.02
N ARG A 73 10.47 4.56 -0.21
CA ARG A 73 9.31 4.18 0.61
C ARG A 73 8.10 3.86 -0.25
N LYS A 74 7.82 4.67 -1.27
CA LYS A 74 6.75 4.42 -2.24
C LYS A 74 6.96 3.09 -2.96
N LYS A 75 8.18 2.88 -3.50
CA LYS A 75 8.55 1.64 -4.19
C LYS A 75 8.31 0.41 -3.34
N LYS A 76 8.70 0.44 -2.06
CA LYS A 76 8.46 -0.67 -1.13
C LYS A 76 6.97 -1.00 -0.97
N VAL A 77 6.12 0.01 -0.89
CA VAL A 77 4.66 -0.17 -0.80
C VAL A 77 4.12 -0.73 -2.12
N ASP A 78 4.56 -0.19 -3.25
CA ASP A 78 4.16 -0.66 -4.59
C ASP A 78 4.56 -2.13 -4.81
N ASP A 79 5.76 -2.52 -4.39
CA ASP A 79 6.24 -3.91 -4.45
C ASP A 79 5.39 -4.85 -3.58
N GLN A 80 5.00 -4.41 -2.38
CA GLN A 80 4.10 -5.17 -1.50
C GLN A 80 2.71 -5.33 -2.13
N ILE A 81 2.17 -4.27 -2.72
CA ILE A 81 0.89 -4.30 -3.44
C ILE A 81 0.97 -5.27 -4.63
N ALA A 82 2.05 -5.21 -5.42
CA ALA A 82 2.26 -6.10 -6.55
C ALA A 82 2.33 -7.58 -6.11
N LYS A 83 3.07 -7.85 -5.02
CA LYS A 83 3.16 -9.19 -4.43
C LYS A 83 1.81 -9.72 -3.95
N LEU A 84 1.04 -8.89 -3.24
CA LEU A 84 -0.31 -9.26 -2.77
C LEU A 84 -1.27 -9.50 -3.94
N ARG A 85 -1.24 -8.66 -4.98
CA ARG A 85 -2.05 -8.85 -6.18
C ARG A 85 -1.70 -10.15 -6.90
N LYS A 86 -0.40 -10.48 -6.99
CA LYS A 86 0.07 -11.75 -7.57
C LYS A 86 -0.42 -12.95 -6.75
N ALA A 87 -0.19 -12.96 -5.44
CA ALA A 87 -0.62 -14.03 -4.56
C ALA A 87 -2.15 -14.22 -4.57
N ASN A 88 -2.91 -13.12 -4.59
CA ASN A 88 -4.38 -13.18 -4.69
C ASN A 88 -4.83 -13.77 -6.04
N LYS A 89 -4.17 -13.40 -7.15
CA LYS A 89 -4.44 -14.00 -8.46
C LYS A 89 -4.16 -15.50 -8.47
N GLU A 90 -3.02 -15.94 -7.91
CA GLU A 90 -2.63 -17.35 -7.83
C GLU A 90 -3.57 -18.17 -6.93
N ALA A 91 -4.00 -17.60 -5.80
CA ALA A 91 -4.96 -18.24 -4.91
C ALA A 91 -6.36 -18.36 -5.52
N ARG A 92 -6.79 -17.35 -6.28
CA ARG A 92 -8.11 -17.33 -6.92
C ARG A 92 -8.17 -18.14 -8.21
N PHE A 93 -7.06 -18.19 -8.93
CA PHE A 93 -6.91 -18.86 -10.21
C PHE A 93 -5.62 -19.70 -10.20
N PRO A 94 -5.66 -20.90 -9.62
CA PRO A 94 -4.52 -21.81 -9.66
C PRO A 94 -4.15 -22.14 -11.11
N SER A 95 -2.88 -22.44 -11.34
CA SER A 95 -2.34 -22.70 -12.68
C SER A 95 -2.91 -23.95 -13.33
N TRP A 96 -3.40 -24.91 -12.53
CA TRP A 96 -4.00 -26.15 -12.98
C TRP A 96 -5.13 -26.55 -12.04
N ASP A 97 -6.13 -27.23 -12.58
CA ASP A 97 -7.19 -27.86 -11.81
C ASP A 97 -7.06 -29.37 -12.01
N THR A 98 -6.76 -30.11 -10.95
CA THR A 98 -6.55 -31.57 -11.01
C THR A 98 -7.79 -32.32 -11.50
N ARG A 99 -8.97 -31.70 -11.49
CA ARG A 99 -10.19 -32.29 -12.08
C ARG A 99 -10.08 -32.45 -13.60
N CYS A 100 -9.23 -31.64 -14.25
CA CYS A 100 -8.97 -31.76 -15.69
C CYS A 100 -8.25 -33.06 -16.05
N ASP A 101 -7.51 -33.67 -15.10
CA ASP A 101 -6.78 -34.93 -15.34
C ASP A 101 -7.73 -36.13 -15.55
N ALA A 102 -8.99 -36.00 -15.09
CA ALA A 102 -10.02 -37.04 -15.22
C ALA A 102 -10.83 -36.94 -16.51
N PHE A 103 -10.56 -35.98 -17.40
CA PHE A 103 -11.36 -35.75 -18.60
C PHE A 103 -11.00 -36.72 -19.73
N SER A 104 -12.02 -37.21 -20.43
CA SER A 104 -11.82 -37.93 -21.69
C SER A 104 -11.37 -36.98 -22.81
N PHE A 105 -10.88 -37.55 -23.92
CA PHE A 105 -10.45 -36.77 -25.09
C PHE A 105 -11.54 -35.84 -25.63
N ASP A 106 -12.78 -36.35 -25.74
CA ASP A 106 -13.91 -35.55 -26.22
C ASP A 106 -14.27 -34.41 -25.26
N GLN A 107 -14.18 -34.67 -23.95
CA GLN A 107 -14.39 -33.65 -22.91
C GLN A 107 -13.32 -32.56 -22.96
N LEU A 108 -12.06 -32.93 -23.20
CA LEU A 108 -10.96 -31.98 -23.38
C LEU A 108 -11.15 -31.12 -24.64
N ASN A 109 -11.56 -31.70 -25.77
CA ASN A 109 -11.85 -30.95 -26.99
C ASN A 109 -13.03 -29.98 -26.81
N PHE A 110 -14.09 -30.42 -26.13
CA PHE A 110 -15.22 -29.55 -25.82
C PHE A 110 -14.83 -28.39 -24.90
N LEU A 111 -14.01 -28.68 -23.88
CA LEU A 111 -13.45 -27.65 -22.99
C LEU A 111 -12.60 -26.64 -23.77
N ASP A 112 -11.69 -27.10 -24.63
CA ASP A 112 -10.83 -26.25 -25.45
C ASP A 112 -11.65 -25.31 -26.36
N ALA A 113 -12.63 -25.85 -27.09
CA ALA A 113 -13.51 -25.06 -27.94
C ALA A 113 -14.29 -24.00 -27.13
N THR A 114 -14.81 -24.39 -25.96
CA THR A 114 -15.52 -23.48 -25.05
C THR A 114 -14.61 -22.36 -24.53
N LEU A 115 -13.40 -22.71 -24.10
CA LEU A 115 -12.43 -21.74 -23.59
C LEU A 115 -11.99 -20.76 -24.69
N LYS A 116 -11.72 -21.23 -25.91
CA LYS A 116 -11.40 -20.38 -27.06
C LYS A 116 -12.48 -19.33 -27.32
N THR A 117 -13.75 -19.76 -27.37
CA THR A 117 -14.88 -18.82 -27.55
C THR A 117 -14.97 -17.81 -26.41
N LYS A 118 -14.87 -18.26 -25.15
CA LYS A 118 -14.91 -17.35 -23.99
C LYS A 118 -13.75 -16.36 -23.95
N ILE A 119 -12.54 -16.80 -24.32
CA ILE A 119 -11.37 -15.92 -24.44
C ILE A 119 -11.61 -14.87 -25.52
N GLN A 120 -12.18 -15.25 -26.67
CA GLN A 120 -12.48 -14.32 -27.75
C GLN A 120 -13.52 -13.27 -27.31
N ILE A 121 -14.59 -13.69 -26.63
CA ILE A 121 -15.61 -12.78 -26.07
C ILE A 121 -14.96 -11.80 -25.08
N ALA A 122 -14.11 -12.30 -24.17
CA ALA A 122 -13.43 -11.46 -23.20
C ALA A 122 -12.46 -10.46 -23.86
N LYS A 123 -11.71 -10.90 -24.88
CA LYS A 123 -10.82 -10.04 -25.68
C LYS A 123 -11.61 -8.91 -26.34
N ASN A 124 -12.72 -9.23 -27.00
CA ASN A 124 -13.60 -8.25 -27.65
C ASN A 124 -14.14 -7.23 -26.64
N LYS A 125 -14.56 -7.69 -25.46
CA LYS A 125 -15.03 -6.80 -24.39
C LYS A 125 -13.92 -5.86 -23.89
N VAL A 126 -12.70 -6.35 -23.71
CA VAL A 126 -11.54 -5.52 -23.32
C VAL A 126 -11.21 -4.48 -24.38
N THR A 127 -11.29 -4.84 -25.67
CA THR A 127 -11.07 -3.87 -26.76
C THR A 127 -12.16 -2.80 -26.80
N MET A 128 -13.43 -3.17 -26.56
CA MET A 128 -14.53 -2.19 -26.47
C MET A 128 -14.32 -1.20 -25.31
N MET A 129 -14.04 -1.72 -24.10
CA MET A 129 -13.80 -0.86 -22.92
C MET A 129 -12.57 0.05 -23.08
N LYS A 130 -11.57 -0.33 -23.88
CA LYS A 130 -10.41 0.51 -24.20
C LYS A 130 -10.72 1.55 -25.29
N GLY A 131 -11.57 1.21 -26.26
CA GLY A 131 -12.02 2.12 -27.31
C GLY A 131 -12.97 3.22 -26.82
N GLU A 132 -13.75 2.94 -25.77
CA GLU A 132 -14.66 3.90 -25.12
C GLU A 132 -13.92 5.02 -24.35
N GLN A 133 -12.62 4.88 -24.06
CA GLN A 133 -11.82 5.91 -23.37
C GLN A 133 -11.32 7.06 -24.26
N LEU A 134 -11.56 7.03 -25.58
CA LEU A 134 -11.11 8.07 -26.53
C LEU A 134 -12.20 9.07 -26.94
N MET A 135 -13.37 9.04 -26.32
CA MET A 135 -14.44 10.02 -26.54
C MET A 135 -15.00 10.47 -25.18
N GLY A 136 -14.48 11.59 -24.66
CA GLY A 136 -15.07 12.30 -23.53
C GLY A 136 -14.11 12.68 -22.42
N ASP A 137 -13.28 13.69 -22.66
CA ASP A 137 -13.01 14.68 -21.61
C ASP A 137 -14.31 15.50 -21.39
N ASP A 138 -14.50 15.94 -20.14
CA ASP A 138 -15.57 16.81 -19.63
C ASP A 138 -16.93 16.15 -19.24
N PHE A 139 -17.02 15.61 -18.02
CA PHE A 139 -17.89 16.13 -16.93
C PHE A 139 -17.76 15.27 -15.65
N LYS A 140 -17.99 15.90 -14.51
CA LYS A 140 -17.74 15.41 -13.15
C LYS A 140 -18.49 14.13 -12.76
N SER A 141 -17.74 13.26 -12.08
CA SER A 141 -18.11 12.39 -10.93
C SER A 141 -19.45 11.64 -10.96
N GLY A 142 -19.35 10.33 -11.16
CA GLY A 142 -20.38 9.35 -10.83
C GLY A 142 -20.02 7.96 -11.31
N ILE A 143 -19.03 7.31 -10.67
CA ILE A 143 -18.63 5.93 -10.97
C ILE A 143 -19.74 4.97 -10.49
N PRO A 144 -20.34 4.11 -11.33
CA PRO A 144 -20.93 2.87 -10.86
C PRO A 144 -19.81 1.82 -10.83
N SER A 145 -19.30 1.54 -9.63
CA SER A 145 -18.38 0.42 -9.42
C SER A 145 -19.14 -0.87 -9.69
N CYS A 146 -18.83 -1.55 -10.79
CA CYS A 146 -19.30 -2.91 -11.03
C CYS A 146 -18.51 -3.87 -10.13
N VAL A 147 -18.88 -3.90 -8.85
CA VAL A 147 -18.53 -4.99 -7.94
C VAL A 147 -19.39 -6.20 -8.33
N PRO A 148 -18.81 -7.36 -8.70
CA PRO A 148 -19.61 -8.58 -8.84
C PRO A 148 -20.23 -8.92 -7.49
N SER A 149 -21.56 -9.05 -7.46
CA SER A 149 -22.40 -9.25 -6.27
C SER A 149 -21.69 -9.96 -5.11
N THR A 150 -21.57 -9.24 -4.00
CA THR A 150 -21.23 -9.73 -2.65
C THR A 150 -22.03 -10.97 -2.25
N GLN A 151 -23.21 -11.17 -2.84
CA GLN A 151 -24.08 -12.33 -2.65
C GLN A 151 -23.41 -13.67 -2.96
N PHE A 152 -22.53 -13.75 -3.97
CA PHE A 152 -21.88 -15.01 -4.35
C PHE A 152 -20.80 -15.43 -3.33
N TYR A 153 -20.12 -14.44 -2.73
CA TYR A 153 -19.08 -14.68 -1.72
C TYR A 153 -19.66 -15.00 -0.34
N LEU A 154 -20.76 -14.32 0.04
CA LEU A 154 -21.46 -14.63 1.29
C LEU A 154 -22.05 -16.05 1.28
N ASN A 155 -22.58 -16.51 0.15
CA ASN A 155 -23.08 -17.88 0.03
C ASN A 155 -21.96 -18.91 0.24
N LYS A 156 -20.77 -18.68 -0.33
CA LYS A 156 -19.64 -19.63 -0.18
C LYS A 156 -19.04 -19.62 1.24
N ILE A 157 -18.98 -18.45 1.88
CA ILE A 157 -18.56 -18.32 3.29
C ILE A 157 -19.58 -18.94 4.23
N ALA A 158 -20.88 -18.75 3.98
CA ALA A 158 -21.96 -19.35 4.77
C ALA A 158 -21.96 -20.89 4.66
N THR A 159 -21.72 -21.45 3.47
CA THR A 159 -21.54 -22.91 3.33
C THR A 159 -20.32 -23.41 4.13
N TYR A 160 -19.20 -22.68 4.09
CA TYR A 160 -17.98 -23.08 4.81
C TYR A 160 -18.14 -22.99 6.33
N MET A 161 -18.80 -21.93 6.82
CA MET A 161 -19.12 -21.73 8.24
C MET A 161 -20.16 -22.73 8.74
N GLY A 162 -21.16 -23.08 7.93
CA GLY A 162 -22.17 -24.09 8.27
C GLY A 162 -21.60 -25.51 8.38
N VAL A 163 -20.67 -25.87 7.48
CA VAL A 163 -19.93 -27.15 7.57
C VAL A 163 -19.06 -27.22 8.82
N MET A 164 -18.43 -26.10 9.20
CA MET A 164 -17.58 -26.03 10.39
C MET A 164 -18.37 -26.06 11.71
N LEU A 165 -19.61 -25.58 11.72
CA LEU A 165 -20.49 -25.65 12.90
C LEU A 165 -20.98 -27.09 13.15
N MET A 166 -21.31 -27.83 12.08
CA MET A 166 -21.80 -29.21 12.16
C MET A 166 -20.73 -30.22 12.60
N THR A 167 -19.45 -29.94 12.37
CA THR A 167 -18.35 -30.82 12.81
C THR A 167 -17.96 -30.62 14.29
N THR A 168 -18.38 -29.52 14.92
CA THR A 168 -18.12 -29.26 16.35
C THR A 168 -19.15 -29.87 17.29
N THR A 169 -20.34 -30.22 16.80
CA THR A 169 -21.41 -30.80 17.64
C THR A 169 -21.27 -32.30 17.88
N THR A 170 -20.32 -32.96 17.20
CA THR A 170 -20.10 -34.43 17.29
C THR A 170 -18.90 -34.83 18.15
N THR A 171 -18.17 -33.89 18.76
CA THR A 171 -17.01 -34.20 19.60
C THR A 171 -17.37 -34.14 21.09
N THR A 172 -17.22 -35.28 21.76
CA THR A 172 -17.57 -35.54 23.15
C THR A 172 -16.83 -34.64 24.15
N SER A 173 -17.64 -34.01 25.02
CA SER A 173 -17.44 -33.42 26.37
C SER A 173 -16.14 -32.70 26.76
N SER A 174 -14.94 -33.22 26.48
CA SER A 174 -13.68 -32.65 27.00
C SER A 174 -13.00 -31.65 26.06
N ASN A 175 -13.39 -31.58 24.78
CA ASN A 175 -12.82 -30.64 23.79
C ASN A 175 -13.58 -29.31 23.61
N LEU A 176 -14.75 -29.16 24.25
CA LEU A 176 -15.59 -27.97 24.11
C LEU A 176 -14.95 -26.69 24.68
N TYR A 177 -14.18 -26.80 25.77
CA TYR A 177 -13.56 -25.63 26.40
C TYR A 177 -12.46 -25.00 25.55
N LEU A 178 -11.61 -25.82 24.91
CA LEU A 178 -10.54 -25.34 24.03
C LEU A 178 -11.10 -24.72 22.74
N LEU A 179 -12.16 -25.32 22.17
CA LEU A 179 -12.83 -24.79 20.98
C LEU A 179 -13.54 -23.47 21.26
N VAL A 180 -14.21 -23.31 22.40
CA VAL A 180 -14.85 -22.04 22.80
C VAL A 180 -13.82 -20.93 22.99
N ILE A 181 -12.64 -21.23 23.55
CA ILE A 181 -11.55 -20.25 23.71
C ILE A 181 -11.00 -19.80 22.35
N ILE A 182 -10.76 -20.73 21.43
CA ILE A 182 -10.27 -20.43 20.08
C ILE A 182 -11.31 -19.60 19.30
N TRP A 183 -12.60 -19.94 19.43
CA TRP A 183 -13.67 -19.20 18.76
C TRP A 183 -13.84 -17.78 19.30
N ARG A 184 -13.73 -17.60 20.61
CA ARG A 184 -13.77 -16.27 21.26
C ARG A 184 -12.57 -15.41 20.84
N HIS A 185 -11.41 -16.02 20.66
CA HIS A 185 -10.20 -15.32 20.20
C HIS A 185 -10.24 -14.96 18.70
N MET A 186 -10.83 -15.80 17.86
CA MET A 186 -11.06 -15.49 16.44
C MET A 186 -12.11 -14.40 16.24
N MET A 187 -13.22 -14.43 16.97
CA MET A 187 -14.27 -13.40 16.92
C MET A 187 -13.76 -12.03 17.36
N CYS A 188 -12.95 -11.95 18.43
CA CYS A 188 -12.36 -10.68 18.87
C CYS A 188 -11.39 -10.09 17.85
N ASN A 189 -10.60 -10.91 17.15
CA ASN A 189 -9.69 -10.43 16.10
C ASN A 189 -10.45 -9.98 14.83
N CYS A 190 -11.53 -10.67 14.46
CA CYS A 190 -12.38 -10.24 13.34
C CYS A 190 -13.07 -8.89 13.62
N LEU A 191 -13.53 -8.65 14.84
CA LEU A 191 -14.17 -7.38 15.22
C LEU A 191 -13.17 -6.21 15.25
N HIS A 192 -11.91 -6.46 15.61
CA HIS A 192 -10.85 -5.45 15.59
C HIS A 192 -10.45 -5.04 14.16
N ILE A 193 -10.40 -6.01 13.25
CA ILE A 193 -10.12 -5.76 11.82
C ILE A 193 -11.27 -4.97 11.17
N PHE A 194 -12.53 -5.24 11.55
CA PHE A 194 -13.69 -4.52 11.02
C PHE A 194 -13.73 -3.05 11.49
N ARG A 195 -13.24 -2.76 12.70
CA ARG A 195 -13.18 -1.39 13.25
C ARG A 195 -12.08 -0.52 12.63
N GLN A 196 -11.03 -1.13 12.06
CA GLN A 196 -9.94 -0.46 11.34
C GLN A 196 -10.27 -0.16 9.87
N LEU A 197 -11.35 -0.72 9.34
CA LEU A 197 -11.78 -0.57 7.93
C LEU A 197 -12.89 0.46 7.75
N ILE A 198 -13.43 1.03 8.83
CA ILE A 198 -14.57 1.98 8.83
C ILE A 198 -14.16 3.39 9.33
N LEU A 199 -12.90 3.61 9.72
CA LEU A 199 -12.32 4.93 10.05
C LEU A 199 -11.14 5.23 9.14
#